data_AF-A0A6V7KLW1-F1
#
_entry.id   AF-A0A6V7KLW1-F1
#
_cell.length_a   1.000
_cell.length_b   1.000
_cell.length_c   1.000
_cell.angle_alpha   90.00
_cell.angle_beta   90.00
_cell.angle_gamma   90.00
#
_symmetry.space_group_name_H-M   'P 1'
#
loop_
_entity.id
_entity.type
_entity.pdbx_description
1 polymer ?
#
loop_
_entity_poly.entity_id
_entity_poly.type
_entity_poly.pdbx_seq_one_letter_code
_entity_poly.pdbx_strand_id
1 'polypeptide(L)'
;MDTEDAHEKPSQPDVDPTDRDTDNNTQKPCENKVKNYDELLEKNCREFMEGKEDLPDNWNKLNHSEKLKIMEDFIRKYYPNVPESLVTSSAGTVFPVDDDTDPPGPPAWLDREKFDRGQRFARDNFLGILYSNGMSLFGLYSFADGLKPIIMTGKSSDPYTAFK
;
A
#
# COMPACT_ATOMS: atom_id res chain seq x y z
N MET A 1 41.01 11.16 -50.58
CA MET A 1 39.80 11.98 -50.43
C MET A 1 38.65 11.07 -50.80
N ASP A 2 37.72 10.95 -49.86
CA ASP A 2 36.34 10.44 -49.99
C ASP A 2 36.13 8.92 -49.78
N THR A 3 36.03 8.48 -48.52
CA THR A 3 34.85 8.25 -47.64
C THR A 3 34.09 6.95 -47.89
N GLU A 4 34.30 6.01 -46.96
CA GLU A 4 33.40 4.90 -46.62
C GLU A 4 32.08 5.47 -46.09
N ASP A 5 30.95 4.97 -46.58
CA ASP A 5 29.64 5.15 -45.92
C ASP A 5 29.03 3.77 -45.66
N ALA A 6 28.92 3.45 -44.37
CA ALA A 6 28.36 2.23 -43.84
C ALA A 6 26.82 2.35 -43.81
N HIS A 7 26.15 1.42 -44.49
CA HIS A 7 24.71 1.29 -44.42
C HIS A 7 24.30 0.62 -43.09
N GLU A 8 23.80 1.44 -42.16
CA GLU A 8 23.22 1.05 -40.88
C GLU A 8 21.91 0.27 -41.11
N LYS A 9 21.81 -0.96 -40.59
CA LYS A 9 20.60 -1.79 -40.60
C LYS A 9 19.70 -1.39 -39.43
N PRO A 10 18.38 -1.16 -39.61
CA PRO A 10 17.49 -0.95 -38.49
C PRO A 10 17.28 -2.26 -37.72
N SER A 11 17.50 -2.22 -36.41
CA SER A 11 17.16 -3.27 -35.46
C SER A 11 15.64 -3.49 -35.40
N GLN A 12 15.19 -4.71 -35.67
CA GLN A 12 13.80 -5.12 -35.48
C GLN A 12 13.52 -5.37 -33.98
N PRO A 13 12.32 -5.05 -33.47
CA PRO A 13 11.90 -5.47 -32.14
C PRO A 13 11.46 -6.95 -32.17
N ASP A 14 12.05 -7.76 -31.29
CA ASP A 14 11.64 -9.15 -31.03
C ASP A 14 10.24 -9.16 -30.39
N VAL A 15 9.23 -9.54 -31.17
CA VAL A 15 7.88 -9.82 -30.68
C VAL A 15 7.75 -11.33 -30.53
N ASP A 16 7.70 -11.80 -29.28
CA ASP A 16 7.40 -13.20 -28.94
C ASP A 16 5.89 -13.47 -29.15
N PRO A 17 5.48 -14.37 -30.07
CA PRO A 17 4.09 -14.54 -30.44
C PRO A 17 3.48 -15.73 -29.71
N THR A 18 3.24 -15.61 -28.40
CA THR A 18 2.36 -16.58 -27.74
C THR A 18 1.58 -15.92 -26.60
N ASP A 19 0.39 -15.40 -26.92
CA ASP A 19 -0.75 -15.43 -25.99
C ASP A 19 -2.04 -15.13 -26.76
N ARG A 20 -2.69 -16.22 -27.19
CA ARG A 20 -4.15 -16.22 -27.39
C ARG A 20 -4.72 -16.87 -26.16
N ASP A 21 -5.45 -16.11 -25.37
CA ASP A 21 -6.76 -16.51 -24.83
C ASP A 21 -7.44 -15.26 -24.27
N THR A 22 -8.38 -14.73 -25.06
CA THR A 22 -9.29 -13.66 -24.67
C THR A 22 -10.53 -14.30 -24.08
N ASP A 23 -10.63 -14.32 -22.75
CA ASP A 23 -11.86 -14.72 -22.07
C ASP A 23 -12.65 -13.47 -21.66
N ASN A 24 -13.68 -13.17 -22.45
CA ASN A 24 -14.64 -12.10 -22.21
C ASN A 24 -15.72 -12.60 -21.25
N ASN A 25 -15.69 -12.18 -19.98
CA ASN A 25 -16.89 -12.21 -19.15
C ASN A 25 -16.94 -11.02 -18.18
N THR A 26 -17.47 -9.89 -18.66
CA THR A 26 -17.82 -8.74 -17.81
C THR A 26 -19.26 -8.88 -17.35
N GLN A 27 -19.43 -9.54 -16.21
CA GLN A 27 -20.68 -9.65 -15.47
C GLN A 27 -20.91 -8.38 -14.62
N LYS A 28 -22.11 -7.80 -14.69
CA LYS A 28 -22.54 -6.53 -14.06
C LYS A 28 -22.24 -6.46 -12.54
N PRO A 29 -21.58 -5.41 -11.99
CA PRO A 29 -21.11 -5.42 -10.60
C PRO A 29 -21.71 -4.34 -9.66
N CYS A 30 -22.97 -3.91 -9.83
CA CYS A 30 -23.47 -2.76 -9.04
C CYS A 30 -24.19 -3.13 -7.72
N GLU A 31 -24.82 -4.30 -7.59
CA GLU A 31 -25.59 -4.65 -6.36
C GLU A 31 -24.80 -5.50 -5.34
N ASN A 32 -23.71 -6.15 -5.76
CA ASN A 32 -22.91 -7.02 -4.89
C ASN A 32 -21.91 -6.28 -3.99
N LYS A 33 -21.66 -4.99 -4.23
CA LYS A 33 -20.63 -4.21 -3.52
C LYS A 33 -21.06 -3.75 -2.12
N VAL A 34 -22.33 -3.36 -1.95
CA VAL A 34 -22.84 -2.81 -0.68
C VAL A 34 -22.84 -3.87 0.44
N LYS A 35 -23.16 -5.13 0.11
CA LYS A 35 -23.09 -6.24 1.09
C LYS A 35 -21.65 -6.55 1.52
N ASN A 36 -20.69 -6.30 0.64
CA ASN A 36 -19.27 -6.52 0.95
C ASN A 36 -18.76 -5.52 1.99
N TYR A 37 -19.18 -4.26 1.93
CA TYR A 37 -18.68 -3.22 2.84
C TYR A 37 -19.07 -3.46 4.31
N ASP A 38 -20.35 -3.67 4.61
CA ASP A 38 -20.81 -3.85 6.00
C ASP A 38 -20.24 -5.13 6.61
N GLU A 39 -20.18 -6.22 5.84
CA GLU A 39 -19.57 -7.49 6.28
C GLU A 39 -18.06 -7.33 6.53
N LEU A 40 -17.35 -6.61 5.66
CA LEU A 40 -15.92 -6.33 5.81
C LEU A 40 -15.64 -5.42 7.00
N LEU A 41 -16.46 -4.39 7.20
CA LEU A 41 -16.38 -3.50 8.35
C LEU A 41 -16.59 -4.27 9.67
N GLU A 42 -17.64 -5.11 9.74
CA GLU A 42 -17.88 -5.94 10.93
C GLU A 42 -16.69 -6.86 11.21
N LYS A 43 -16.15 -7.51 10.18
CA LYS A 43 -14.97 -8.36 10.30
C LYS A 43 -13.76 -7.59 10.83
N ASN A 44 -13.42 -6.45 10.23
CA ASN A 44 -12.30 -5.61 10.65
C ASN A 44 -12.44 -5.15 12.10
N CYS A 45 -13.64 -4.73 12.50
CA CYS A 45 -13.93 -4.36 13.88
C CYS A 45 -13.72 -5.52 14.85
N ARG A 46 -14.24 -6.72 14.52
CA ARG A 46 -14.05 -7.93 15.36
C ARG A 46 -12.58 -8.31 15.51
N GLU A 47 -11.82 -8.25 14.42
CA GLU A 47 -10.38 -8.52 14.43
C GLU A 47 -9.63 -7.49 15.28
N PHE A 48 -9.91 -6.20 15.10
CA PHE A 48 -9.27 -5.14 15.88
C PHE A 48 -9.58 -5.23 17.38
N MET A 49 -10.83 -5.57 17.73
CA MET A 49 -11.23 -5.69 19.12
C MET A 49 -10.67 -6.95 19.79
N GLU A 50 -10.10 -7.90 19.03
CA GLU A 50 -9.49 -9.16 19.52
C GLU A 50 -10.43 -9.95 20.46
N GLY A 51 -11.75 -9.81 20.27
CA GLY A 51 -12.75 -10.43 21.15
C GLY A 51 -12.82 -9.87 22.58
N LYS A 52 -12.23 -8.70 22.85
CA LYS A 52 -12.30 -8.04 24.16
C LYS A 52 -13.70 -7.49 24.47
N GLU A 53 -14.45 -7.15 23.44
CA GLU A 53 -15.82 -6.65 23.55
C GLU A 53 -16.62 -7.09 22.33
N ASP A 54 -17.88 -7.44 22.55
CA ASP A 54 -18.81 -7.76 21.47
C ASP A 54 -19.34 -6.50 20.82
N LEU A 55 -19.59 -6.56 19.51
CA LEU A 55 -20.29 -5.48 18.83
C LEU A 55 -21.73 -5.39 19.33
N PRO A 56 -22.30 -4.17 19.41
CA PRO A 56 -23.68 -3.97 19.81
C PRO A 56 -24.65 -4.75 18.92
N ASP A 57 -25.73 -5.28 19.49
CA ASP A 57 -26.78 -6.01 18.74
C ASP A 57 -27.41 -5.18 17.61
N ASN A 58 -27.38 -3.85 17.72
CA ASN A 58 -27.88 -2.92 16.72
C ASN A 58 -26.80 -2.39 15.75
N TRP A 59 -25.60 -2.97 15.71
CA TRP A 59 -24.47 -2.52 14.89
C TRP A 59 -24.86 -2.20 13.43
N ASN A 60 -25.57 -3.12 12.78
CA ASN A 60 -25.98 -3.00 11.37
C ASN A 60 -27.00 -1.88 11.12
N LYS A 61 -27.58 -1.30 12.16
CA LYS A 61 -28.55 -0.20 12.07
C LYS A 61 -27.93 1.16 12.36
N LEU A 62 -26.69 1.20 12.87
CA LEU A 62 -26.00 2.42 13.23
C LEU A 62 -25.44 3.13 12.00
N ASN A 63 -25.39 4.46 12.07
CA ASN A 63 -24.72 5.26 11.04
C ASN A 63 -23.19 5.21 11.20
N HIS A 64 -22.46 5.66 10.18
CA HIS A 64 -20.99 5.65 10.18
C HIS A 64 -20.39 6.40 11.39
N SER A 65 -20.92 7.56 11.75
CA SER A 65 -20.43 8.35 12.90
C SER A 65 -20.65 7.66 14.24
N GLU A 66 -21.76 6.95 14.40
CA GLU A 66 -22.08 6.18 15.60
C GLU A 66 -21.17 4.95 15.72
N LYS A 67 -20.97 4.22 14.63
CA LYS A 67 -20.00 3.11 14.57
C LYS A 67 -18.58 3.61 14.94
N LEU A 68 -18.19 4.79 14.43
CA LEU A 68 -16.89 5.40 14.74
C LEU A 68 -16.76 5.73 16.23
N LYS A 69 -17.79 6.34 16.85
CA LYS A 69 -17.78 6.65 18.28
C LYS A 69 -17.60 5.41 19.16
N ILE A 70 -18.30 4.32 18.83
CA ILE A 70 -18.15 3.05 19.56
C ILE A 70 -16.71 2.55 19.50
N MET A 71 -16.08 2.71 18.34
CA MET A 71 -14.69 2.35 18.15
C MET A 71 -13.72 3.26 18.92
N GLU A 72 -13.98 4.57 18.92
CA GLU A 72 -13.22 5.53 19.73
C GLU A 72 -13.35 5.21 21.23
N ASP A 73 -14.55 4.91 21.72
CA ASP A 73 -14.81 4.54 23.11
C ASP A 73 -14.11 3.24 23.49
N PHE A 74 -14.12 2.25 22.59
CA PHE A 74 -13.33 1.02 22.75
C PHE A 74 -11.83 1.33 22.90
N ILE A 75 -11.28 2.20 22.03
CA ILE A 75 -9.87 2.56 22.08
C ILE A 75 -9.54 3.31 23.38
N ARG A 76 -10.37 4.26 23.81
CA ARG A 76 -10.20 4.96 25.09
C ARG A 76 -10.19 3.99 26.27
N LYS A 77 -11.04 2.96 26.23
CA LYS A 77 -11.21 1.97 27.29
C LYS A 77 -10.03 1.00 27.39
N TYR A 78 -9.58 0.43 26.27
CA TYR A 78 -8.54 -0.60 26.27
C TYR A 78 -7.14 -0.07 25.98
N TYR A 79 -7.03 1.11 25.39
CA TYR A 79 -5.76 1.77 25.06
C TYR A 79 -5.72 3.21 25.61
N PRO A 80 -5.84 3.41 26.94
CA PRO A 80 -5.89 4.74 27.56
C PRO A 80 -4.61 5.58 27.36
N ASN A 81 -3.52 4.95 26.93
CA ASN A 81 -2.25 5.62 26.63
C ASN A 81 -2.24 6.27 25.23
N VAL A 82 -3.26 6.05 24.41
CA VAL A 82 -3.38 6.67 23.08
C VAL A 82 -3.81 8.13 23.25
N PRO A 83 -3.05 9.10 22.73
CA PRO A 83 -3.45 10.51 22.74
C PRO A 83 -4.76 10.71 22.00
N GLU A 84 -5.57 11.65 22.48
CA GLU A 84 -6.87 11.99 21.90
C GLU A 84 -6.81 12.26 20.39
N SER A 85 -5.74 12.94 19.94
CA SER A 85 -5.52 13.25 18.52
C SER A 85 -5.36 12.02 17.63
N LEU A 86 -4.98 10.87 18.20
CA LEU A 86 -4.78 9.61 17.48
C LEU A 86 -5.96 8.65 17.63
N VAL A 87 -6.89 8.90 18.55
CA VAL A 87 -8.04 8.02 18.79
C VAL A 87 -8.90 7.91 17.53
N THR A 88 -9.29 9.04 16.94
CA THR A 88 -10.09 9.06 15.70
C THR A 88 -9.36 8.41 14.52
N SER A 89 -8.06 8.67 14.37
CA SER A 89 -7.27 8.05 13.29
C SER A 89 -7.16 6.53 13.47
N SER A 90 -7.00 6.08 14.71
CA SER A 90 -6.89 4.65 15.04
C SER A 90 -8.23 3.95 14.85
N ALA A 91 -9.32 4.58 15.28
CA ALA A 91 -10.68 4.10 15.02
C ALA A 91 -10.99 4.05 13.52
N GLY A 92 -10.53 5.02 12.74
CA GLY A 92 -10.71 5.05 11.28
C GLY A 92 -10.06 3.88 10.53
N THR A 93 -9.03 3.22 11.10
CA THR A 93 -8.30 2.14 10.40
C THR A 93 -9.14 0.89 10.13
N VAL A 94 -10.21 0.66 10.91
CA VAL A 94 -11.09 -0.50 10.69
C VAL A 94 -12.16 -0.23 9.63
N PHE A 95 -12.41 1.06 9.32
CA PHE A 95 -13.37 1.44 8.31
C PHE A 95 -12.80 1.14 6.93
N PRO A 96 -13.47 0.29 6.13
CA PRO A 96 -13.09 0.15 4.74
C PRO A 96 -13.14 1.52 4.07
N VAL A 97 -12.24 1.74 3.12
CA VAL A 97 -12.26 2.97 2.32
C VAL A 97 -13.63 3.06 1.65
N ASP A 98 -14.39 4.11 1.98
CA ASP A 98 -15.64 4.48 1.29
C ASP A 98 -15.27 4.94 -0.12
N ASP A 99 -14.95 3.97 -0.99
CA ASP A 99 -14.87 4.19 -2.41
C ASP A 99 -16.28 4.01 -2.97
N ASP A 100 -17.13 5.03 -2.75
CA ASP A 100 -18.35 5.24 -3.55
C ASP A 100 -17.99 5.43 -5.03
N THR A 101 -16.71 5.65 -5.32
CA THR A 101 -16.13 5.62 -6.65
C THR A 101 -15.56 4.22 -6.88
N ASP A 102 -15.72 3.66 -8.08
CA ASP A 102 -14.87 2.52 -8.46
C ASP A 102 -13.42 2.89 -8.13
N PRO A 103 -12.64 1.97 -7.50
CA PRO A 103 -11.25 2.26 -7.18
C PRO A 103 -10.63 2.87 -8.41
N PRO A 104 -10.00 4.06 -8.31
CA PRO A 104 -9.51 4.75 -9.47
C PRO A 104 -8.72 3.73 -10.25
N GLY A 105 -9.21 3.44 -11.46
CA GLY A 105 -8.59 2.44 -12.32
C GLY A 105 -7.10 2.72 -12.41
N PRO A 106 -6.28 1.74 -12.83
CA PRO A 106 -4.86 1.96 -13.01
C PRO A 106 -4.65 3.31 -13.70
N PRO A 107 -3.78 4.19 -13.15
CA PRO A 107 -3.68 5.54 -13.67
C PRO A 107 -3.32 5.47 -15.16
N ALA A 108 -3.78 6.42 -15.97
CA ALA A 108 -3.67 6.33 -17.43
C ALA A 108 -2.23 6.18 -17.96
N TRP A 109 -1.24 6.52 -17.15
CA TRP A 109 0.19 6.35 -17.45
C TRP A 109 0.75 4.97 -17.08
N LEU A 110 0.00 4.14 -16.36
CA LEU A 110 0.44 2.81 -15.92
C LEU A 110 0.28 1.80 -17.04
N ASP A 111 1.40 1.44 -17.63
CA ASP A 111 1.53 0.32 -18.55
C ASP A 111 1.72 -0.98 -17.75
N ARG A 112 0.71 -1.87 -17.77
CA ARG A 112 0.72 -3.12 -17.01
C ARG A 112 1.82 -4.08 -17.46
N GLU A 113 2.12 -4.13 -18.75
CA GLU A 113 3.15 -5.02 -19.29
C GLU A 113 4.54 -4.59 -18.78
N LYS A 114 4.82 -3.28 -18.83
CA LYS A 114 6.06 -2.73 -18.28
C LYS A 114 6.16 -2.90 -16.77
N PHE A 115 5.04 -2.75 -16.06
CA PHE A 115 4.99 -2.97 -14.62
C PHE A 115 5.33 -4.42 -14.27
N ASP A 116 4.69 -5.39 -14.92
CA ASP A 116 4.92 -6.82 -14.67
C ASP A 116 6.34 -7.25 -15.03
N ARG A 117 6.89 -6.71 -16.13
CA ARG A 117 8.30 -6.90 -16.48
C ARG A 117 9.22 -6.33 -15.41
N GLY A 118 8.90 -5.16 -14.86
CA GLY A 118 9.63 -4.55 -13.74
C GLY A 118 9.59 -5.41 -12.48
N GLN A 119 8.43 -5.97 -12.13
CA GLN A 119 8.29 -6.89 -10.99
C GLN A 119 9.11 -8.17 -11.17
N ARG A 120 9.10 -8.77 -12.37
CA ARG A 120 9.92 -9.95 -12.69
C ARG A 120 11.41 -9.63 -12.58
N PHE A 121 11.84 -8.52 -13.18
CA PHE A 121 13.22 -8.05 -13.07
C PHE A 121 13.65 -7.86 -11.61
N ALA A 122 12.78 -7.24 -10.79
CA ALA A 122 13.06 -7.02 -9.38
C ALA A 122 13.20 -8.32 -8.59
N ARG A 123 12.37 -9.33 -8.90
CA ARG A 123 12.45 -10.65 -8.28
C ARG A 123 13.73 -11.40 -8.69
N ASP A 124 14.05 -11.36 -9.98
CA ASP A 124 15.19 -12.10 -10.53
C ASP A 124 16.53 -11.47 -10.11
N ASN A 125 16.55 -10.15 -9.87
CA ASN A 125 17.72 -9.39 -9.43
C ASN A 125 17.62 -8.92 -7.97
N PHE A 126 16.84 -9.59 -7.15
CA PHE A 126 16.53 -9.16 -5.78
C PHE A 126 17.79 -8.88 -4.94
N LEU A 127 18.80 -9.77 -5.01
CA LEU A 127 20.06 -9.59 -4.29
C LEU A 127 20.87 -8.39 -4.79
N GLY A 128 20.86 -8.14 -6.10
CA GLY A 128 21.52 -6.98 -6.70
C GLY A 128 20.89 -5.67 -6.27
N ILE A 129 19.56 -5.62 -6.24
CA ILE A 129 18.77 -4.47 -5.76
C ILE A 129 19.00 -4.26 -4.27
N LEU A 130 19.02 -5.33 -3.47
CA LEU A 130 19.30 -5.23 -2.04
C LEU A 130 20.72 -4.69 -1.78
N TYR A 131 21.71 -5.18 -2.52
CA TYR A 131 23.09 -4.71 -2.42
C TYR A 131 23.23 -3.25 -2.86
N SER A 132 22.63 -2.85 -3.99
CA SER A 132 22.65 -1.46 -4.43
C SER A 132 21.98 -0.53 -3.43
N ASN A 133 20.84 -0.93 -2.87
CA ASN A 133 20.16 -0.18 -1.83
C ASN A 133 21.05 -0.05 -0.57
N GLY A 134 21.70 -1.14 -0.15
CA GLY A 134 22.65 -1.11 0.97
C GLY A 134 23.79 -0.12 0.75
N MET A 135 24.40 -0.11 -0.44
CA MET A 135 25.46 0.83 -0.80
C MET A 135 24.96 2.27 -0.89
N SER A 136 23.76 2.50 -1.43
CA SER A 136 23.13 3.82 -1.46
C SER A 136 22.85 4.36 -0.06
N LEU A 137 22.33 3.53 0.84
CA LEU A 137 22.12 3.90 2.25
C LEU A 137 23.45 4.18 2.95
N PHE A 138 24.49 3.36 2.72
CA PHE A 138 25.83 3.58 3.26
C PHE A 138 26.40 4.93 2.82
N GLY A 139 26.26 5.28 1.53
CA GLY A 139 26.64 6.60 1.01
C GLY A 139 25.85 7.74 1.64
N LEU A 140 24.53 7.59 1.78
CA LEU A 140 23.66 8.59 2.40
C LEU A 140 24.03 8.87 3.86
N TYR A 141 24.39 7.82 4.63
CA TYR A 141 24.77 7.95 6.04
C TYR A 141 26.24 8.32 6.27
N SER A 142 27.07 8.27 5.22
CA SER A 142 28.45 8.76 5.29
C SER A 142 28.52 10.29 5.42
N PHE A 143 27.44 11.01 5.09
CA PHE A 143 27.36 12.47 5.21
C PHE A 143 26.52 12.89 6.42
N ALA A 144 27.01 13.88 7.16
CA ALA A 144 26.34 14.42 8.35
C ALA A 144 24.91 14.92 8.05
N ASP A 145 24.67 15.47 6.85
CA ASP A 145 23.37 15.97 6.43
C ASP A 145 22.35 14.86 6.15
N GLY A 146 22.79 13.69 5.68
CA GLY A 146 21.91 12.52 5.47
C GLY A 146 21.56 11.81 6.77
N LEU A 147 22.43 11.91 7.79
CA LEU A 147 22.22 11.34 9.11
C LEU A 147 21.39 12.24 10.04
N LYS A 148 21.40 13.56 9.81
CA LYS A 148 20.69 14.56 10.63
C LYS A 148 19.18 14.32 10.76
N PRO A 149 18.41 13.96 9.71
CA PRO A 149 17.00 13.64 9.85
C PRO A 149 16.76 12.40 10.72
N ILE A 150 17.63 11.39 10.65
CA ILE A 150 17.51 10.17 11.45
C ILE A 150 17.80 10.47 12.93
N ILE A 151 18.86 11.24 13.21
CA ILE A 151 19.19 11.66 14.56
C ILE A 151 18.09 12.59 15.14
N MET A 152 17.60 13.57 14.37
CA MET A 152 16.60 14.53 14.84
C MET A 152 15.21 13.91 15.06
N THR A 153 14.84 12.89 14.28
CA THR A 153 13.54 12.23 14.44
C THR A 153 13.47 11.36 15.69
N GLY A 154 14.61 10.88 16.21
CA GLY A 154 14.76 10.26 17.53
C GLY A 154 13.89 9.02 17.80
N LYS A 155 13.21 8.48 16.76
CA LYS A 155 12.16 7.45 16.84
C LYS A 155 12.19 6.48 15.65
N SER A 156 13.34 6.28 15.00
CA SER A 156 13.44 5.40 13.83
C SER A 156 13.75 3.95 14.20
N SER A 157 13.06 3.37 15.19
CA SER A 157 13.09 1.92 15.47
C SER A 157 14.48 1.23 15.55
N ASP A 158 15.52 2.01 15.90
CA ASP A 158 16.97 1.72 16.11
C ASP A 158 17.89 1.56 14.86
N PRO A 159 19.10 2.16 14.88
CA PRO A 159 20.23 1.64 15.67
C PRO A 159 20.60 2.59 16.80
N TYR A 160 19.88 2.46 17.90
CA TYR A 160 19.77 3.36 19.02
C TYR A 160 18.81 4.54 18.68
N THR A 161 18.02 5.14 19.58
CA THR A 161 18.27 5.28 21.00
C THR A 161 19.64 5.95 21.27
N ALA A 162 20.39 6.62 20.38
CA ALA A 162 20.67 6.73 18.93
C ALA A 162 22.11 7.20 18.82
N PHE A 163 22.46 8.14 19.68
CA PHE A 163 23.46 8.05 20.73
C PHE A 163 22.86 8.88 21.89
N LYS A 164 22.97 8.43 23.14
CA LYS A 164 22.70 9.31 24.29
C LYS A 164 23.85 10.30 24.46
#